data_AF-A0A212TD70-F1
#
_entry.id   AF-A0A212TD70-F1
#
_cell.length_a   1.000
_cell.length_b   1.000
_cell.length_c   1.000
_cell.angle_alpha   90.00
_cell.angle_beta   90.00
_cell.angle_gamma   90.00
#
_symmetry.space_group_name_H-M   'P 1'
#
loop_
_entity.id
_entity.type
_entity.pdbx_description
1 polymer ?
#
loop_
_entity_poly.entity_id
_entity_poly.type
_entity_poly.pdbx_seq_one_letter_code
_entity_poly.pdbx_strand_id
1 'polypeptide(L)'
;MFGAMPDFNQSLEMFKTMWGNSPTPGDLSGFGAGIGGGAAMPTLDIEELDKRIQDLKSVENWLQLNMSVLRSTIQGLEVQRATLAALKSFSAAMTPEAMAEASKAAQKAANQATQAATEMAKEMATGSFSDKKTAKPRQKKPRATSTRRATGS
;
A
#
# COMPACT_ATOMS: atom_id res chain seq x y z
N MET A 1 -1.70 -14.90 -8.48
CA MET A 1 -0.33 -15.37 -8.19
C MET A 1 0.30 -14.36 -7.23
N PHE A 2 -0.03 -14.43 -5.94
CA PHE A 2 0.70 -13.70 -4.91
C PHE A 2 1.98 -14.51 -4.69
N GLY A 3 3.08 -14.05 -5.28
CA GLY A 3 4.39 -14.67 -5.09
C GLY A 3 4.67 -14.70 -3.59
N ALA A 4 5.04 -15.88 -3.09
CA ALA A 4 5.51 -16.06 -1.73
C ALA A 4 6.60 -15.02 -1.48
N MET A 5 6.31 -14.02 -0.65
CA MET A 5 7.36 -13.22 -0.06
C MET A 5 8.29 -14.20 0.67
N PRO A 6 9.62 -14.02 0.62
CA PRO A 6 10.54 -14.85 1.40
C PRO A 6 10.05 -14.85 2.85
N ASP A 7 9.61 -16.02 3.30
CA ASP A 7 9.02 -16.15 4.63
C ASP A 7 10.11 -15.85 5.67
N PHE A 8 9.74 -15.29 6.82
CA PHE A 8 10.70 -14.97 7.89
C PHE A 8 11.57 -16.19 8.23
N ASN A 9 10.95 -17.37 8.18
CA ASN A 9 11.61 -18.65 8.43
C ASN A 9 12.71 -18.97 7.38
N GLN A 10 12.51 -18.60 6.11
CA GLN A 10 13.54 -18.73 5.07
C GLN A 10 14.72 -17.79 5.33
N SER A 11 14.46 -16.58 5.85
CA SER A 11 15.54 -15.64 6.24
C SER A 11 16.37 -16.18 7.42
N LEU A 12 15.71 -16.85 8.37
CA LEU A 12 16.38 -17.50 9.49
C LEU A 12 17.19 -18.73 9.08
N GLU A 13 16.77 -19.44 8.03
CA GLU A 13 17.57 -20.52 7.45
C GLU A 13 18.75 -19.98 6.65
N MET A 14 18.55 -18.93 5.86
CA MET A 14 19.65 -18.24 5.16
C MET A 14 20.69 -17.69 6.16
N PHE A 15 20.25 -17.16 7.31
CA PHE A 15 21.13 -16.76 8.41
C PHE A 15 21.90 -17.95 8.99
N LYS A 16 21.22 -19.07 9.28
CA LYS A 16 21.91 -20.28 9.78
C LYS A 16 22.89 -20.83 8.75
N THR A 17 22.58 -20.77 7.46
CA THR A 17 23.51 -21.14 6.40
C THR A 17 24.68 -20.17 6.36
N MET A 18 24.47 -18.87 6.47
CA MET A 18 25.58 -17.90 6.40
C MET A 18 26.47 -17.93 7.66
N TRP A 19 25.88 -18.12 8.85
CA TRP A 19 26.58 -18.14 10.14
C TRP A 19 27.10 -19.53 10.53
N GLY A 20 26.43 -20.58 10.08
CA GLY A 20 26.80 -21.99 10.28
C GLY A 20 27.64 -22.59 9.14
N ASN A 21 27.68 -21.94 7.97
CA ASN A 21 28.54 -22.33 6.83
C ASN A 21 29.59 -21.25 6.52
N SER A 22 29.88 -20.35 7.46
CA SER A 22 31.20 -19.71 7.49
C SER A 22 32.22 -20.84 7.68
N PRO A 23 33.30 -20.93 6.87
CA PRO A 23 34.32 -21.95 7.05
C PRO A 23 34.78 -21.91 8.50
N THR A 24 34.52 -22.99 9.24
CA THR A 24 34.87 -23.13 10.65
C THR A 24 36.35 -22.81 10.83
N PRO A 25 36.71 -21.79 11.61
CA PRO A 25 38.03 -21.75 12.18
C PRO A 25 38.04 -22.80 13.28
N GLY A 26 38.83 -23.85 13.09
CA GLY A 26 39.55 -24.47 14.19
C GLY A 26 40.60 -23.52 14.81
N ASP A 27 40.46 -22.20 14.63
CA ASP A 27 41.33 -21.14 15.11
C ASP A 27 40.47 -20.13 15.89
N LEU A 28 40.12 -20.52 17.12
CA LEU A 28 39.32 -19.74 18.08
C LEU A 28 40.09 -18.54 18.67
N SER A 29 41.01 -17.94 17.92
CA SER A 29 41.78 -16.78 18.35
C SER A 29 41.27 -15.43 17.79
N GLY A 30 40.45 -15.43 16.73
CA GLY A 30 40.18 -14.20 15.96
C GLY A 30 38.88 -13.42 16.26
N PHE A 31 37.77 -14.07 16.60
CA PHE A 31 36.45 -13.39 16.64
C PHE A 31 35.97 -13.00 18.05
N GLY A 32 36.53 -13.61 19.10
CA GLY A 32 36.19 -13.30 20.50
C GLY A 32 37.14 -12.34 21.20
N ALA A 33 38.32 -12.08 20.61
CA ALA A 33 39.36 -11.25 21.23
C ALA A 33 39.13 -9.73 21.08
N GLY A 34 38.17 -9.30 20.26
CA GLY A 34 37.99 -7.88 19.91
C GLY A 34 36.90 -7.11 20.67
N ILE A 35 36.00 -7.77 21.40
CA ILE A 35 34.83 -7.11 22.00
C ILE A 35 34.82 -7.11 23.55
N GLY A 36 35.74 -7.82 24.22
CA GLY A 36 35.61 -8.03 25.68
C GLY A 36 36.87 -8.16 26.52
N GLY A 37 38.05 -7.74 26.06
CA GLY A 37 39.26 -7.95 26.85
C GLY A 37 40.33 -6.88 26.66
N GLY A 38 40.52 -6.05 27.69
CA GLY A 38 41.82 -5.53 28.12
C GLY A 38 42.66 -4.76 27.11
N ALA A 39 42.76 -3.45 27.36
CA ALA A 39 43.96 -2.63 27.22
C ALA A 39 45.20 -3.30 26.57
N ALA A 40 45.22 -3.35 25.24
CA ALA A 40 46.44 -3.39 24.46
C ALA A 40 46.25 -2.36 23.34
N MET A 41 47.17 -1.41 23.23
CA MET A 41 47.10 -0.38 22.19
C MET A 41 46.90 -1.01 20.82
N PRO A 42 46.05 -0.44 19.95
CA PRO A 42 45.84 -0.95 18.60
C PRO A 42 47.18 -0.90 17.87
N THR A 43 47.78 -2.05 17.64
CA THR A 43 48.80 -2.16 16.60
C THR A 43 48.07 -1.85 15.30
N LEU A 44 48.38 -0.70 14.72
CA LEU A 44 47.80 -0.18 13.47
C LEU A 44 48.27 -1.03 12.28
N ASP A 45 47.97 -2.33 12.31
CA ASP A 45 48.15 -3.19 11.16
C ASP A 45 46.96 -3.00 10.22
N ILE A 46 47.26 -2.59 8.99
CA ILE A 46 46.25 -2.34 7.95
C ILE A 46 45.46 -3.63 7.69
N GLU A 47 46.10 -4.80 7.78
CA GLU A 47 45.41 -6.08 7.59
C GLU A 47 44.38 -6.38 8.69
N GLU A 48 44.64 -5.98 9.94
CA GLU A 48 43.66 -6.13 11.02
C GLU A 48 42.49 -5.16 10.84
N LEU A 49 42.78 -3.91 10.42
CA LEU A 49 41.74 -2.95 10.09
C LEU A 49 40.86 -3.44 8.94
N ASP A 50 41.43 -4.04 7.89
CA ASP A 50 40.67 -4.60 6.78
C ASP A 50 39.77 -5.76 7.22
N LYS A 51 40.25 -6.64 8.11
CA LYS A 51 39.42 -7.70 8.71
C LYS A 51 38.26 -7.12 9.52
N ARG A 52 38.53 -6.15 10.42
CA ARG A 52 37.47 -5.48 11.19
C ARG A 52 36.45 -4.77 10.29
N ILE A 53 36.91 -4.17 9.19
CA ILE A 53 36.03 -3.54 8.20
C ILE A 53 35.14 -4.60 7.52
N GLN A 54 35.70 -5.74 7.12
CA GLN A 54 34.92 -6.82 6.50
C GLN A 54 33.88 -7.41 7.48
N ASP A 55 34.26 -7.61 8.74
CA ASP A 55 33.35 -8.10 9.77
C ASP A 55 32.22 -7.10 10.02
N LEU A 56 32.53 -5.82 10.17
CA LEU A 56 31.52 -4.77 10.38
C LEU A 56 30.60 -4.60 9.15
N LYS A 57 31.09 -4.75 7.93
CA LYS A 57 30.25 -4.77 6.71
C LYS A 57 29.31 -5.97 6.69
N SER A 58 29.77 -7.12 7.17
CA SER A 58 28.93 -8.32 7.29
C SER A 58 27.82 -8.10 8.31
N VAL A 59 28.13 -7.49 9.45
CA VAL A 59 27.14 -7.08 10.45
C VAL A 59 26.16 -6.06 9.88
N GLU A 60 26.65 -5.04 9.17
CA GLU A 60 25.82 -4.03 8.52
C GLU A 60 24.83 -4.67 7.55
N ASN A 61 25.29 -5.56 6.67
CA ASN A 61 24.43 -6.25 5.71
C ASN A 61 23.37 -7.12 6.42
N TRP A 62 23.71 -7.76 7.53
CA TRP A 62 22.74 -8.52 8.33
C TRP A 62 21.68 -7.61 8.98
N LEU A 63 22.08 -6.45 9.50
CA LEU A 63 21.14 -5.48 10.06
C LEU A 63 20.21 -4.92 8.97
N GLN A 64 20.72 -4.67 7.77
CA GLN A 64 19.89 -4.27 6.62
C GLN A 64 18.87 -5.36 6.27
N LEU A 65 19.26 -6.64 6.29
CA LEU A 65 18.35 -7.76 6.08
C LEU A 65 17.26 -7.81 7.17
N ASN A 66 17.63 -7.66 8.45
CA ASN A 66 16.66 -7.60 9.55
C ASN A 66 15.64 -6.46 9.36
N MET A 67 16.11 -5.28 8.97
CA MET A 67 15.24 -4.15 8.68
C MET A 67 14.28 -4.44 7.53
N SER A 68 14.74 -5.12 6.47
CA SER A 68 13.89 -5.52 5.35
C SER A 68 12.79 -6.50 5.79
N VAL A 69 13.16 -7.52 6.56
CA VAL A 69 12.23 -8.52 7.10
C VAL A 69 11.20 -7.86 8.01
N LEU A 70 11.62 -7.03 8.96
CA LEU A 70 10.73 -6.33 9.87
C LEU A 70 9.70 -5.48 9.13
N ARG A 71 10.13 -4.74 8.09
CA ARG A 71 9.23 -3.96 7.23
C ARG A 71 8.21 -4.85 6.53
N SER A 72 8.64 -6.00 5.98
CA SER A 72 7.75 -6.95 5.32
C SER A 72 6.72 -7.55 6.30
N THR A 73 7.13 -7.90 7.53
CA THR A 73 6.24 -8.41 8.56
C THR A 73 5.19 -7.38 8.97
N ILE A 74 5.60 -6.11 9.13
CA ILE A 74 4.67 -5.02 9.43
C ILE A 74 3.63 -4.90 8.31
N GLN A 75 4.04 -4.86 7.05
CA GLN A 75 3.12 -4.81 5.91
C GLN A 75 2.16 -6.01 5.88
N GLY A 76 2.67 -7.21 6.17
CA GLY A 76 1.84 -8.41 6.30
C GLY A 76 0.77 -8.26 7.39
N LEU A 77 1.13 -7.75 8.56
CA LEU A 77 0.20 -7.50 9.66
C LEU A 77 -0.81 -6.38 9.33
N GLU A 78 -0.40 -5.34 8.61
CA GLU A 78 -1.30 -4.27 8.15
C GLU A 78 -2.35 -4.80 7.18
N VAL A 79 -1.98 -5.69 6.25
CA VAL A 79 -2.93 -6.37 5.35
C VAL A 79 -3.87 -7.29 6.13
N GLN A 80 -3.36 -8.05 7.09
CA GLN A 80 -4.20 -8.90 7.96
C GLN A 80 -5.21 -8.05 8.75
N ARG A 81 -4.77 -6.92 9.32
CA ARG A 81 -5.65 -5.97 10.01
C ARG A 81 -6.72 -5.42 9.08
N ALA A 82 -6.35 -5.00 7.87
CA ALA A 82 -7.29 -4.48 6.88
C ALA A 82 -8.34 -5.53 6.50
N THR A 83 -7.91 -6.79 6.35
CA THR A 83 -8.81 -7.91 6.04
C THR A 83 -9.80 -8.16 7.19
N LEU A 84 -9.33 -8.21 8.45
CA LEU A 84 -10.20 -8.34 9.61
C LEU A 84 -11.16 -7.15 9.75
N ALA A 85 -10.71 -5.93 9.46
CA ALA A 85 -11.57 -4.75 9.47
C ALA A 85 -12.68 -4.85 8.40
N ALA A 86 -12.36 -5.35 7.20
CA ALA A 86 -13.34 -5.60 6.15
C ALA A 86 -14.34 -6.72 6.54
N LEU A 87 -13.88 -7.79 7.18
CA LEU A 87 -14.77 -8.84 7.70
C LEU A 87 -15.71 -8.29 8.77
N LYS A 88 -15.20 -7.43 9.66
CA LYS A 88 -16.01 -6.79 10.70
C LYS A 88 -17.04 -5.82 10.10
N SER A 89 -16.68 -5.02 9.10
CA SER A 89 -17.63 -4.11 8.45
C SER A 89 -18.71 -4.87 7.68
N PHE A 90 -18.34 -5.95 6.99
CA PHE A 90 -19.30 -6.83 6.34
C PHE A 90 -20.23 -7.51 7.34
N SER A 91 -19.70 -8.03 8.45
CA SER A 91 -20.51 -8.61 9.53
C SER A 91 -21.48 -7.59 10.12
N ALA A 92 -21.05 -6.35 10.32
CA ALA A 92 -21.91 -5.27 10.81
C ALA A 92 -23.01 -4.88 9.82
N ALA A 93 -22.76 -4.98 8.52
CA ALA A 93 -23.77 -4.74 7.49
C ALA A 93 -24.84 -5.86 7.39
N MET A 94 -24.55 -7.04 7.94
CA MET A 94 -25.47 -8.19 7.96
C MET A 94 -26.36 -8.26 9.22
N THR A 95 -26.28 -7.27 10.12
CA THR A 95 -27.16 -7.26 11.30
C THR A 95 -28.62 -7.02 10.89
N PRO A 96 -29.60 -7.56 11.63
CA PRO A 96 -31.02 -7.32 11.36
C PRO A 96 -31.36 -5.83 11.32
N GLU A 97 -30.73 -5.02 12.18
CA GLU A 97 -30.90 -3.57 12.23
C GLU A 97 -30.35 -2.89 10.98
N ALA A 98 -29.14 -3.24 10.53
CA ALA A 98 -28.55 -2.68 9.32
C ALA A 98 -29.32 -3.11 8.06
N MET A 99 -29.79 -4.35 8.00
CA MET A 99 -30.65 -4.84 6.91
C MET A 99 -32.03 -4.17 6.94
N ALA A 100 -32.61 -3.94 8.11
CA ALA A 100 -33.87 -3.22 8.25
C ALA A 100 -33.70 -1.75 7.84
N GLU A 101 -32.59 -1.11 8.21
CA GLU A 101 -32.27 0.26 7.79
C GLU A 101 -32.04 0.35 6.28
N ALA A 102 -31.30 -0.60 5.69
CA ALA A 102 -31.10 -0.69 4.25
C ALA A 102 -32.43 -0.92 3.49
N SER A 103 -33.28 -1.80 4.01
CA SER A 103 -34.63 -2.05 3.45
C SER A 103 -35.50 -0.79 3.53
N LYS A 104 -35.49 -0.09 4.67
CA LYS A 104 -36.22 1.16 4.87
C LYS A 104 -35.71 2.28 3.95
N ALA A 105 -34.39 2.36 3.75
CA ALA A 105 -33.77 3.30 2.82
C ALA A 105 -34.15 2.97 1.36
N ALA A 106 -34.12 1.69 0.97
CA ALA A 106 -34.52 1.23 -0.36
C ALA A 106 -36.00 1.53 -0.62
N GLN A 107 -36.88 1.29 0.36
CA GLN A 107 -38.30 1.59 0.25
C GLN A 107 -38.56 3.11 0.16
N LYS A 108 -37.81 3.92 0.91
CA LYS A 108 -37.87 5.38 0.78
C LYS A 108 -37.43 5.86 -0.60
N ALA A 109 -36.35 5.29 -1.15
CA ALA A 109 -35.87 5.63 -2.49
C ALA A 109 -36.87 5.21 -3.59
N ALA A 110 -37.48 4.03 -3.48
CA ALA A 110 -38.51 3.57 -4.40
C ALA A 110 -39.76 4.46 -4.37
N ASN A 111 -40.19 4.89 -3.18
CA ASN A 111 -41.31 5.81 -3.03
C ASN A 111 -41.01 7.19 -3.65
N GLN A 112 -39.79 7.70 -3.46
CA GLN A 112 -39.38 8.97 -4.08
C GLN A 112 -39.32 8.87 -5.61
N ALA A 113 -38.79 7.77 -6.16
CA ALA A 113 -38.76 7.53 -7.60
C ALA A 113 -40.18 7.43 -8.20
N THR A 114 -41.10 6.78 -7.49
CA THR A 114 -42.51 6.65 -7.92
C THR A 114 -43.23 7.99 -7.89
N GLN A 115 -42.99 8.82 -6.86
CA GLN A 115 -43.52 10.18 -6.79
C GLN A 115 -42.99 11.06 -7.93
N ALA A 116 -41.68 11.04 -8.18
CA ALA A 116 -41.08 11.77 -9.30
C ALA A 116 -41.64 11.33 -10.67
N ALA A 117 -41.85 10.02 -10.87
CA ALA A 117 -42.46 9.50 -12.09
C ALA A 117 -43.94 9.91 -12.23
N THR A 118 -44.68 9.94 -11.11
CA THR A 118 -46.08 10.37 -11.08
C THR A 118 -46.22 11.87 -11.36
N GLU A 119 -45.32 12.69 -10.80
CA GLU A 119 -45.26 14.13 -11.08
C GLU A 119 -44.92 14.39 -12.55
N MET A 120 -43.94 13.67 -13.11
CA MET A 120 -43.58 13.78 -14.52
C MET A 120 -44.72 13.32 -15.45
N ALA A 121 -45.43 12.24 -15.11
CA ALA A 121 -46.60 11.78 -15.85
C ALA A 121 -47.76 12.79 -15.76
N LYS A 122 -47.94 13.45 -14.62
CA LYS A 122 -48.94 14.50 -14.42
C LYS A 122 -48.61 15.77 -15.21
N GLU A 123 -47.33 16.17 -15.30
CA GLU A 123 -46.88 17.24 -16.19
C GLU A 123 -47.14 16.90 -17.67
N MET A 124 -46.89 15.66 -18.08
CA MET A 124 -47.14 15.19 -19.45
C MET A 124 -48.63 15.10 -19.81
N ALA A 125 -49.47 14.67 -18.87
CA ALA A 125 -50.91 14.48 -19.08
C ALA A 125 -51.72 15.80 -19.00
N THR A 126 -51.26 16.77 -18.20
CA THR A 126 -51.92 18.09 -18.11
C THR A 126 -51.56 19.01 -19.26
N GLY A 127 -50.71 18.57 -20.20
CA GLY A 127 -50.24 19.39 -21.32
C GLY A 127 -49.47 20.64 -20.89
N SER A 128 -49.16 20.76 -19.59
CA SER A 128 -48.37 21.84 -19.06
C SER A 128 -46.88 21.51 -19.21
N PHE A 129 -46.46 21.36 -20.47
CA PHE A 129 -45.18 21.95 -20.87
C PHE A 129 -45.38 23.47 -20.78
N SER A 130 -45.44 24.00 -19.55
CA SER A 130 -45.32 25.43 -19.36
C SER A 130 -43.90 25.75 -19.76
N ASP A 131 -43.75 26.16 -21.02
CA ASP A 131 -42.94 27.27 -21.47
C ASP A 131 -41.81 27.67 -20.51
N LYS A 132 -40.95 26.71 -20.14
CA LYS A 132 -39.58 27.04 -19.82
C LYS A 132 -38.93 27.22 -21.17
N LYS A 133 -39.29 28.36 -21.78
CA LYS A 133 -38.53 29.16 -22.73
C LYS A 133 -37.14 28.57 -22.78
N THR A 134 -36.95 27.68 -23.75
CA THR A 134 -35.62 27.41 -24.27
C THR A 134 -35.16 28.80 -24.67
N ALA A 135 -34.35 29.41 -23.80
CA ALA A 135 -33.56 30.56 -24.14
C ALA A 135 -32.71 30.07 -25.31
N LYS A 136 -33.23 30.35 -26.49
CA LYS A 136 -32.67 30.17 -27.81
C LYS A 136 -31.15 29.99 -27.71
N PRO A 137 -30.60 28.79 -27.97
CA PRO A 137 -29.21 28.70 -28.32
C PRO A 137 -29.11 29.39 -29.67
N ARG A 138 -28.80 30.68 -29.66
CA ARG A 138 -28.58 31.46 -30.87
C ARG A 138 -27.26 30.97 -31.44
N GLN A 139 -27.35 29.92 -32.25
CA GLN A 139 -26.30 29.49 -33.16
C GLN A 139 -25.77 30.72 -33.90
N LYS A 140 -24.52 31.09 -33.64
CA LYS A 140 -23.66 31.66 -34.68
C LYS A 140 -22.76 30.53 -35.15
N LYS A 141 -23.03 30.08 -36.37
CA LYS A 141 -22.23 29.15 -37.17
C LYS A 141 -20.80 29.69 -37.40
N PRO A 142 -19.88 28.83 -37.87
CA PRO A 142 -18.49 28.78 -37.46
C PRO A 142 -17.64 29.84 -38.15
N ARG A 143 -16.54 30.23 -37.50
CA ARG A 143 -15.44 30.88 -38.19
C ARG A 143 -14.15 30.17 -37.84
N ALA A 144 -13.69 29.38 -38.80
CA ALA A 144 -12.31 28.93 -38.88
C ALA A 144 -11.37 30.14 -38.92
N THR A 145 -10.31 30.08 -38.12
CA THR A 145 -8.99 30.68 -38.34
C THR A 145 -8.03 29.89 -37.44
N SER A 146 -7.48 28.76 -37.90
CA SER A 146 -6.10 28.71 -38.41
C SER A 146 -5.18 29.76 -37.78
N THR A 147 -4.32 29.36 -36.83
CA THR A 147 -2.95 29.85 -36.81
C THR A 147 -2.03 28.77 -36.28
N ARG A 148 -1.34 28.15 -37.23
CA ARG A 148 -0.12 27.38 -37.09
C ARG A 148 1.06 28.36 -37.08
N ARG A 149 1.92 28.33 -36.05
CA ARG A 149 3.39 28.58 -36.05
C ARG A 149 3.84 28.71 -34.59
N ALA A 150 4.68 27.84 -34.03
CA ALA A 150 6.09 27.51 -34.34
C ALA A 150 7.07 28.66 -34.03
N THR A 151 8.23 28.25 -33.48
CA THR A 151 9.46 28.97 -33.08
C THR A 151 9.38 29.66 -31.71
N GLY A 152 10.31 29.48 -30.77
CA GLY A 152 11.61 28.79 -30.76
C GLY A 152 12.49 29.40 -29.65
N SER A 153 13.39 28.59 -29.09
CA SER A 153 14.74 28.89 -28.55
C SER A 153 15.09 27.88 -27.48
#